data_AF-A0A2M7J2U4-F1
#
_entry.id   AF-A0A2M7J2U4-F1
#
_cell.length_a   1.000
_cell.length_b   1.000
_cell.length_c   1.000
_cell.angle_alpha   90.00
_cell.angle_beta   90.00
_cell.angle_gamma   90.00
#
_symmetry.space_group_name_H-M   'P 1'
#
loop_
_entity.id
_entity.type
_entity.pdbx_description
1 polymer ?
#
loop_
_entity_poly.entity_id
_entity_poly.type
_entity_poly.pdbx_seq_one_letter_code
_entity_poly.pdbx_strand_id
1 'polypeptide(L)' 'EFLVTLLPGGRVMGVKLKKSSGNPAYDASVERAILKSDPLPLPADAGLFNRFRELKLGFQPVEPVK' A
#
# COMPACT_ATOMS: atom_id res chain seq x y z
N GLU A 1 7.92 -3.24 -4.58
CA GLU A 1 7.66 -2.06 -3.71
C GLU A 1 6.72 -1.10 -4.41
N PHE A 2 5.70 -0.66 -3.69
CA PHE A 2 4.72 0.31 -4.17
C PHE A 2 4.76 1.57 -3.31
N LEU A 3 4.65 2.71 -3.97
CA LEU A 3 4.40 3.99 -3.33
C LEU A 3 2.90 4.25 -3.41
N VAL A 4 2.26 4.38 -2.26
CA VAL A 4 0.83 4.64 -2.14
C VAL A 4 0.68 6.03 -1.53
N THR A 5 -0.08 6.89 -2.20
CA THR A 5 -0.42 8.22 -1.68
C THR A 5 -1.81 8.20 -1.10
N LEU A 6 -1.95 8.66 0.14
CA LEU A 6 -3.22 8.70 0.86
C LEU A 6 -3.76 10.13 0.99
N LEU A 7 -5.07 10.26 0.88
CA LEU A 7 -5.81 11.48 1.21
C LEU A 7 -6.15 11.53 2.71
N PRO A 8 -6.41 12.74 3.26
CA PRO A 8 -6.98 12.88 4.60
C PRO A 8 -8.23 12.01 4.74
N GLY A 9 -8.20 11.05 5.67
CA GLY A 9 -9.26 10.05 5.85
C GLY A 9 -8.96 8.63 5.35
N GLY A 10 -7.78 8.38 4.75
CA GLY A 10 -7.28 7.03 4.48
C GLY A 10 -7.58 6.52 3.07
N ARG A 11 -8.24 7.33 2.25
CA ARG A 11 -8.52 7.02 0.84
C ARG A 11 -7.24 6.99 0.03
N VAL A 12 -7.12 6.01 -0.85
CA VAL A 12 -5.99 5.87 -1.77
C VAL A 12 -6.16 6.86 -2.92
N MET A 13 -5.23 7.81 -3.04
CA MET A 13 -5.20 8.76 -4.16
C MET A 13 -4.56 8.12 -5.40
N GLY A 14 -3.57 7.27 -5.19
CA GLY A 14 -2.85 6.62 -6.28
C GLY A 14 -1.82 5.62 -5.78
N VAL A 15 -1.52 4.67 -6.65
CA VAL A 15 -0.53 3.61 -6.43
C VAL A 15 0.50 3.70 -7.56
N LYS A 16 1.77 3.70 -7.20
CA LYS A 16 2.88 3.75 -8.16
C LYS A 16 3.88 2.64 -7.86
N LEU A 17 4.14 1.79 -8.84
CA LEU A 17 5.18 0.78 -8.74
C LEU A 17 6.55 1.47 -8.70
N LYS A 18 7.25 1.35 -7.56
CA LYS A 18 8.61 1.87 -7.38
C LYS A 18 9.66 0.84 -7.77
N LYS A 19 9.39 -0.42 -7.44
CA LYS A 19 10.28 -1.55 -7.74
C LYS A 19 9.41 -2.76 -8.05
N SER A 20 9.52 -3.30 -9.27
CA SER A 20 8.87 -4.55 -9.63
C SER A 20 9.41 -5.70 -8.79
N SER A 21 8.55 -6.66 -8.47
CA SER A 21 8.97 -7.94 -7.86
C SER A 21 9.73 -8.85 -8.83
N GLY A 22 9.77 -8.52 -10.13
CA GLY A 22 10.24 -9.41 -11.19
C GLY A 22 9.13 -10.33 -11.74
N ASN A 23 7.93 -10.30 -11.15
CA ASN A 23 6.76 -11.02 -11.66
C ASN A 23 5.58 -10.05 -11.89
N PRO A 24 5.18 -9.81 -13.15
CA PRO A 24 4.12 -8.85 -13.46
C PRO A 24 2.73 -9.28 -12.94
N ALA A 25 2.45 -10.58 -12.88
CA ALA A 25 1.18 -11.08 -12.35
C ALA A 25 1.07 -10.85 -10.83
N TYR A 26 2.21 -10.97 -10.12
CA TYR A 26 2.28 -10.65 -8.70
C TYR A 26 2.12 -9.15 -8.47
N ASP A 27 2.84 -8.32 -9.22
CA ASP A 27 2.72 -6.85 -9.12
C ASP A 27 1.26 -6.40 -9.36
N ALA A 28 0.59 -6.95 -10.37
CA ALA A 28 -0.82 -6.65 -10.64
C ALA A 28 -1.78 -7.12 -9.51
N SER A 29 -1.47 -8.25 -8.86
CA SER A 29 -2.25 -8.76 -7.74
C SER A 29 -2.09 -7.88 -6.51
N VAL A 30 -0.87 -7.42 -6.25
CA VAL A 30 -0.55 -6.48 -5.16
C VAL A 30 -1.24 -5.14 -5.39
N GLU A 31 -1.15 -4.58 -6.60
CA GLU A 31 -1.82 -3.32 -6.95
C GLU A 31 -3.34 -3.41 -6.69
N ARG A 32 -3.97 -4.49 -7.15
CA ARG A 32 -5.39 -4.77 -6.87
C ARG A 32 -5.70 -4.88 -5.38
N ALA A 33 -4.82 -5.52 -4.59
CA ALA A 33 -5.00 -5.67 -3.16
C ALA A 33 -4.91 -4.31 -2.42
N ILE A 34 -4.00 -3.43 -2.84
CA ILE A 34 -3.90 -2.07 -2.32
C ILE A 34 -5.20 -1.30 -2.60
N LEU A 35 -5.68 -1.33 -3.84
CA LEU A 35 -6.94 -0.66 -4.21
C LEU A 35 -8.16 -1.22 -3.46
N LYS A 36 -8.20 -2.54 -3.22
CA LYS A 36 -9.25 -3.16 -2.40
C LYS A 36 -9.20 -2.77 -0.92
N SER A 37 -8.03 -2.32 -0.45
CA SER A 37 -7.85 -1.88 0.93
C SER A 37 -8.27 -0.42 1.13
N ASP A 38 -8.88 0.24 0.14
CA ASP A 38 -9.44 1.58 0.28
C ASP A 38 -10.77 1.57 1.07
N PRO A 39 -10.92 2.38 2.14
CA PRO A 39 -9.90 3.25 2.73
C PRO A 39 -8.96 2.47 3.66
N LEU A 40 -7.66 2.75 3.55
CA LEU A 40 -6.65 2.11 4.39
C LEU A 40 -6.86 2.57 5.85
N PRO A 41 -6.68 1.66 6.83
CA PRO A 41 -6.85 2.00 8.24
C PRO A 41 -5.83 3.06 8.63
N LEU A 42 -6.32 4.25 8.98
CA LEU A 42 -5.48 5.31 9.53
C LEU A 42 -5.28 5.11 11.03
N PRO A 43 -4.13 5.54 11.58
CA PRO A 43 -3.99 5.66 13.03
C PRO A 43 -5.01 6.65 13.58
N ALA A 44 -5.53 6.38 14.78
CA ALA A 44 -6.47 7.26 15.47
C ALA A 44 -5.87 8.64 15.81
N ASP A 45 -4.54 8.73 15.87
CA ASP A 45 -3.81 9.97 16.09
C ASP A 45 -3.67 10.79 14.79
N ALA A 46 -4.34 11.94 14.74
CA ALA A 46 -4.33 12.82 13.58
C ALA A 46 -2.93 13.44 13.30
N GLY A 47 -2.06 13.53 14.31
CA GLY A 47 -0.69 14.01 14.16
C GLY A 47 0.20 13.04 13.38
N LEU A 48 -0.11 11.74 13.45
CA LEU A 48 0.57 10.72 12.66
C LEU A 48 0.20 10.77 11.18
N PHE A 49 -1.00 11.24 10.81
CA PHE A 49 -1.49 11.23 9.42
C PHE A 49 -0.48 11.80 8.41
N ASN A 50 0.24 12.88 8.79
CA ASN A 50 1.22 13.50 7.90
C ASN A 50 2.37 12.55 7.49
N ARG A 51 2.67 11.54 8.33
CA ARG A 51 3.64 10.46 8.03
C ARG A 51 3.06 9.38 7.12
N PHE A 52 1.74 9.20 7.10
CA PHE A 52 1.04 8.18 6.30
C PHE A 52 0.57 8.71 4.94
N ARG A 53 0.73 10.01 4.66
CA ARG A 53 0.41 10.61 3.35
C ARG A 53 1.13 9.88 2.19
N GLU A 54 2.37 9.45 2.40
CA GLU A 54 3.12 8.62 1.46
C GLU A 54 3.59 7.33 2.15
N LEU A 55 2.95 6.22 1.78
CA LEU A 55 3.32 4.89 2.26
C LEU A 55 4.17 4.16 1.23
N LYS A 56 5.34 3.69 1.67
CA LYS A 56 6.18 2.76 0.91
C LYS A 56 5.86 1.35 1.39
N LEU A 57 5.10 0.61 0.59
CA LEU A 57 4.71 -0.76 0.90
C LEU A 57 5.63 -1.75 0.18
N GLY A 58 6.44 -2.46 0.96
CA GLY A 58 7.21 -3.62 0.52
C GLY A 58 6.36 -4.88 0.65
N PHE A 59 6.08 -5.53 -0.47
CA PHE A 59 5.33 -6.79 -0.49
C PHE A 59 6.31 -7.93 -0.70
N GLN A 60 6.51 -8.73 0.34
CA GLN A 60 7.28 -9.96 0.28
C GLN A 60 6.34 -11.10 0.68
N PRO A 61 6.18 -12.13 -0.17
CA PRO A 61 5.44 -13.31 0.23
C PRO A 61 6.20 -13.97 1.38
N VAL A 62 5.58 -14.01 2.55
CA VAL A 62 6.03 -14.89 3.64
C VAL A 62 5.38 -16.24 3.40
N GLU A 63 6.17 -17.32 3.44
CA GLU A 63 5.60 -18.66 3.41
C GLU A 63 4.60 -18.78 4.57
N PRO A 64 3.35 -19.21 4.31
CA PRO A 64 2.41 -19.45 5.38
C PRO A 64 3.01 -20.53 6.27
N VAL A 65 3.27 -20.18 7.53
CA VAL A 65 3.71 -21.14 8.54
C VAL A 65 2.60 -22.19 8.65
N LYS A 66 2.94 -23.42 8.25
CA LYS A 66 2.03 -24.56 8.17
C LYS A 66 1.51 -24.98 9.53
#